data_AF-A0A6P7GGQ0-F1
#
_entry.id   AF-A0A6P7GGQ0-F1
#
_cell.length_a   1.000
_cell.length_b   1.000
_cell.length_c   1.000
_cell.angle_alpha   90.00
_cell.angle_beta   90.00
_cell.angle_gamma   90.00
#
_symmetry.space_group_name_H-M   'P 1'
#
loop_
_entity.id
_entity.type
_entity.pdbx_description
1 polymer ?
#
loop_
_entity_poly.entity_id
_entity_poly.type
_entity_poly.pdbx_seq_one_letter_code
_entity_poly.pdbx_strand_id
1 'polypeptide(L)'
;MNQEFAYPIAVFCIIATEFCERFAFSGLRTILSLYLRNILLFSENISTLIYHIFIMVCYIVPLAGAICADAYFGRYSTIRNFGIIYLIGHIVMFLAAVPIINLSPM
;
A
#
# COMPACT_ATOMS: atom_id res chain seq x y z
N MET A 1 27.32 32.46 3.40
CA MET A 1 25.91 32.18 3.06
C MET A 1 25.84 30.76 2.51
N ASN A 2 26.12 29.75 3.34
CA ASN A 2 26.24 28.36 2.87
C ASN A 2 25.49 27.48 3.88
N GLN A 3 24.20 27.25 3.63
CA GLN A 3 23.42 26.23 4.33
C GLN A 3 23.29 25.08 3.33
N GLU A 4 24.18 24.10 3.40
CA GLU A 4 24.05 22.87 2.64
C GLU A 4 22.86 22.10 3.23
N PHE A 5 21.72 22.17 2.54
CA PHE A 5 20.54 21.33 2.81
C PHE A 5 20.84 19.88 2.41
N ALA A 6 21.80 19.23 3.09
CA ALA A 6 22.11 17.83 2.88
C ALA A 6 21.11 16.98 3.69
N TYR A 7 19.95 16.70 3.08
CA TYR A 7 19.00 15.76 3.66
C TYR A 7 19.61 14.35 3.67
N PRO A 8 19.57 13.62 4.80
CA PRO A 8 20.13 12.27 4.87
C PRO A 8 19.37 11.34 3.92
N ILE A 9 20.06 10.34 3.37
CA ILE A 9 19.50 9.36 2.41
C ILE A 9 18.21 8.70 2.94
N ALA A 10 18.08 8.57 4.26
CA ALA A 10 16.87 8.10 4.93
C ALA A 10 15.61 8.91 4.57
N VAL A 11 15.71 10.23 4.42
CA VAL A 11 14.57 11.10 4.04
C VAL A 11 14.10 10.76 2.64
N PHE A 12 15.02 10.52 1.70
CA PHE A 12 14.66 10.10 0.35
C PHE A 12 13.99 8.72 0.35
N CYS A 13 14.50 7.77 1.15
CA CYS A 13 13.87 6.46 1.31
C CYS A 13 12.45 6.54 1.86
N ILE A 14 12.21 7.39 2.87
CA ILE A 14 10.88 7.62 3.47
C ILE A 14 9.91 8.24 2.45
N ILE A 15 10.36 9.21 1.66
CA ILE A 15 9.53 9.85 0.63
C ILE A 15 9.16 8.85 -0.47
N ALA A 16 10.12 8.03 -0.93
CA ALA A 16 9.87 7.01 -1.95
C ALA A 16 8.88 5.93 -1.47
N THR A 17 9.01 5.54 -0.20
CA THR A 17 8.12 4.66 0.57
C THR A 17 6.69 5.22 0.59
N GLU A 18 6.52 6.45 1.08
CA GLU A 18 5.23 7.13 1.17
C GLU A 18 4.57 7.30 -0.22
N PHE A 19 5.38 7.60 -1.24
CA PHE A 19 4.91 7.70 -2.62
C PHE A 19 4.43 6.35 -3.17
N CYS A 20 5.18 5.27 -2.92
CA CYS A 20 4.81 3.92 -3.32
C CYS A 20 3.50 3.49 -2.66
N GLU A 21 3.31 3.78 -1.38
CA GLU A 21 2.07 3.48 -0.66
C GLU A 21 0.86 4.21 -1.26
N ARG A 22 1.02 5.52 -1.54
CA ARG A 22 -0.04 6.31 -2.19
C ARG A 22 -0.34 5.83 -3.60
N PHE A 23 0.67 5.40 -4.35
CA PHE A 23 0.50 4.82 -5.68
C PHE A 23 -0.22 3.46 -5.62
N ALA A 24 0.21 2.56 -4.74
CA ALA A 24 -0.42 1.26 -4.50
C ALA A 24 -1.89 1.41 -4.13
N PHE A 25 -2.18 2.30 -3.17
CA PHE A 25 -3.55 2.54 -2.71
C PHE A 25 -4.43 3.09 -3.84
N SER A 26 -3.92 4.03 -4.62
CA SER A 26 -4.67 4.61 -5.75
C SER A 26 -4.89 3.62 -6.89
N GLY A 27 -3.89 2.78 -7.19
CA GLY A 27 -3.96 1.73 -8.20
C GLY A 27 -4.92 0.61 -7.81
N LEU A 28 -4.79 0.09 -6.58
CA LEU A 28 -5.64 -0.98 -6.05
C LEU A 28 -7.11 -0.56 -6.00
N ARG A 29 -7.36 0.70 -5.61
CA ARG A 29 -8.69 1.31 -5.61
C ARG A 29 -9.31 1.30 -7.02
N THR A 30 -8.52 1.62 -8.03
CA THR A 30 -8.97 1.64 -9.44
C THR A 30 -9.21 0.22 -9.97
N ILE A 31 -8.27 -0.70 -9.72
CA ILE A 31 -8.36 -2.10 -10.17
C ILE A 31 -9.55 -2.81 -9.52
N LEU A 32 -9.78 -2.62 -8.21
CA LEU A 32 -10.89 -3.25 -7.49
C LEU A 32 -12.25 -2.82 -8.04
N SER A 33 -12.42 -1.52 -8.29
CA SER A 33 -13.63 -0.98 -8.93
C SER A 33 -13.85 -1.60 -10.32
N LEU A 34 -12.79 -1.74 -11.10
CA LEU A 34 -12.85 -2.31 -12.46
C LEU A 34 -13.16 -3.81 -12.43
N TYR A 35 -12.57 -4.56 -11.49
CA TYR A 35 -12.75 -6.00 -11.34
C TYR A 35 -14.18 -6.37 -10.93
N LEU A 36 -14.75 -5.64 -9.97
CA LEU A 36 -16.13 -5.83 -9.50
C LEU A 36 -17.17 -5.62 -10.62
N ARG A 37 -16.91 -4.64 -11.51
CA ARG A 37 -17.81 -4.31 -12.63
C ARG A 37 -17.64 -5.24 -13.84
N ASN A 38 -16.39 -5.50 -14.28
CA ASN A 38 -16.14 -6.19 -15.55
C ASN A 38 -16.05 -7.71 -15.44
N ILE A 39 -15.54 -8.25 -14.33
CA ILE A 39 -15.34 -9.70 -14.18
C ILE A 39 -16.45 -10.32 -13.33
N LEU A 40 -16.82 -9.67 -12.24
CA LEU A 40 -17.82 -10.18 -11.30
C LEU A 40 -19.27 -9.82 -11.69
N LEU A 41 -19.46 -8.91 -12.66
CA LEU A 41 -20.77 -8.46 -13.16
C LEU A 41 -21.77 -8.06 -12.05
N PHE A 42 -21.27 -7.52 -10.93
CA PHE A 42 -22.14 -7.11 -9.83
C PHE A 42 -22.92 -5.84 -10.16
N SER A 43 -24.16 -5.76 -9.67
CA SER A 43 -24.96 -4.53 -9.70
C SER A 43 -24.21 -3.37 -9.06
N GLU A 44 -24.40 -2.16 -9.60
CA GLU A 44 -23.65 -0.96 -9.25
C GLU A 44 -23.68 -0.65 -7.74
N ASN A 45 -24.81 -0.94 -7.09
CA ASN A 45 -24.98 -0.78 -5.65
C ASN A 45 -24.05 -1.70 -4.85
N ILE A 46 -23.94 -2.98 -5.23
CA ILE A 46 -23.14 -3.98 -4.50
C ILE A 46 -21.65 -3.71 -4.68
N SER A 47 -21.23 -3.36 -5.90
CA SER A 47 -19.83 -2.98 -6.20
C SER A 47 -19.38 -1.79 -5.36
N THR A 48 -20.22 -0.76 -5.24
CA THR A 48 -19.92 0.43 -4.44
C THR A 48 -19.83 0.11 -2.95
N LEU A 49 -20.70 -0.76 -2.45
CA LEU A 49 -20.73 -1.19 -1.04
C LEU A 49 -19.45 -1.96 -0.67
N ILE A 50 -19.06 -2.94 -1.48
CA ILE A 50 -17.83 -3.73 -1.28
C ILE A 50 -16.59 -2.83 -1.35
N TYR A 51 -16.57 -1.90 -2.30
CA TYR A 51 -15.49 -0.93 -2.44
C TYR A 51 -15.31 -0.06 -1.18
N HIS A 52 -16.40 0.47 -0.62
CA HIS A 52 -16.33 1.26 0.60
C HIS A 52 -15.92 0.43 1.82
N ILE A 53 -16.42 -0.80 1.96
CA ILE A 53 -16.00 -1.71 3.03
C ILE A 53 -14.51 -2.00 2.93
N PHE A 54 -14.01 -2.28 1.73
CA PHE A 54 -12.59 -2.55 1.50
C PHE A 54 -11.72 -1.37 1.94
N ILE A 55 -12.11 -0.14 1.54
CA ILE A 55 -11.40 1.08 1.94
C ILE A 55 -11.45 1.28 3.46
N MET A 56 -12.60 1.08 4.10
CA MET A 56 -12.74 1.18 5.55
C MET A 56 -11.80 0.21 6.29
N VAL A 57 -11.72 -1.04 5.82
CA VAL A 57 -10.80 -2.04 6.39
C VAL A 57 -9.34 -1.62 6.19
N CYS A 58 -8.98 -1.12 5.00
CA CYS A 58 -7.64 -0.59 4.74
C CYS A 58 -7.25 0.57 5.67
N TYR A 59 -8.20 1.34 6.20
CA TYR A 59 -7.92 2.38 7.20
C TYR A 59 -7.86 1.86 8.64
N ILE A 60 -8.68 0.86 8.97
CA ILE A 60 -8.75 0.30 10.33
C ILE A 60 -7.55 -0.62 10.62
N VAL A 61 -7.10 -1.40 9.64
CA VAL A 61 -6.01 -2.38 9.81
C VAL A 61 -4.68 -1.73 10.25
N PRO A 62 -4.20 -0.62 9.65
CA PRO A 62 -3.00 0.07 10.10
C PRO A 62 -3.15 0.65 11.51
N LEU A 63 -4.34 1.17 11.84
CA LEU A 63 -4.63 1.73 13.17
C LEU A 63 -4.61 0.64 14.25
N ALA A 64 -5.26 -0.49 14.00
CA ALA A 64 -5.21 -1.65 14.88
C ALA A 64 -3.78 -2.21 15.00
N GLY A 65 -3.05 -2.26 13.87
CA GLY A 65 -1.65 -2.65 13.83
C GLY A 65 -0.76 -1.76 14.70
N ALA A 66 -0.98 -0.44 14.69
CA ALA A 66 -0.26 0.53 15.51
C ALA A 66 -0.55 0.36 17.02
N ILE A 67 -1.82 0.11 17.39
CA ILE A 67 -2.20 -0.11 18.79
C ILE A 67 -1.61 -1.44 19.32
N CYS A 68 -1.66 -2.52 18.52
CA CYS A 68 -1.02 -3.78 18.88
C CYS A 68 0.51 -3.66 18.99
N ALA A 69 1.11 -2.85 18.12
CA ALA A 69 2.52 -2.49 18.11
C ALA A 69 2.97 -1.83 19.43
N ASP A 70 2.17 -0.90 19.94
CA ASP A 70 2.45 -0.16 21.17
C ASP A 70 2.16 -0.98 22.43
N ALA A 71 1.20 -1.91 22.37
CA ALA A 71 0.75 -2.68 23.54
C ALA A 71 1.58 -3.94 23.86
N TYR A 72 2.14 -4.64 22.86
CA TYR A 72 2.64 -6.02 23.07
C TYR A 72 4.16 -6.23 22.92
N PHE A 73 4.88 -5.36 22.21
CA PHE A 73 6.32 -5.54 21.95
C PHE A 73 7.04 -4.20 22.10
N GLY A 74 7.97 -4.10 23.05
CA GLY A 74 8.73 -2.86 23.27
C GLY A 74 9.27 -2.24 21.97
N ARG A 75 9.20 -0.90 21.90
CA ARG A 75 9.46 0.04 20.77
C ARG A 75 10.41 -0.45 19.65
N TYR A 76 11.50 -1.14 19.97
CA TYR A 76 12.52 -1.58 19.01
C TYR A 76 12.15 -2.84 18.20
N SER A 77 11.43 -3.80 18.78
CA SER A 77 11.11 -5.06 18.07
C SER A 77 9.99 -4.86 17.06
N THR A 78 9.06 -3.97 17.37
CA THR A 78 7.95 -3.56 16.51
C THR A 78 8.44 -2.81 15.27
N ILE A 79 9.38 -1.87 15.42
CA ILE A 79 10.01 -1.16 14.29
C ILE A 79 10.68 -2.15 13.32
N ARG A 80 11.38 -3.15 13.83
CA ARG A 80 12.01 -4.20 12.99
C ARG A 80 10.98 -5.02 12.24
N ASN A 81 9.91 -5.47 12.91
CA ASN A 81 8.87 -6.27 12.27
C ASN A 81 8.08 -5.47 11.21
N PHE A 82 7.73 -4.22 11.50
CA PHE A 82 7.09 -3.34 10.52
C PHE A 82 8.01 -3.05 9.33
N GLY A 83 9.32 -2.83 9.55
CA GLY A 83 10.28 -2.66 8.46
C GLY A 83 10.37 -3.86 7.52
N ILE A 84 10.29 -5.09 8.04
CA ILE A 84 10.31 -6.32 7.22
C ILE A 84 9.01 -6.46 6.43
N ILE A 85 7.86 -6.22 7.05
CA ILE A 85 6.56 -6.24 6.36
C ILE A 85 6.54 -5.16 5.26
N TYR A 86 7.13 -4.00 5.53
CA TYR A 86 7.28 -2.92 4.56
C TYR A 86 8.12 -3.33 3.34
N LEU A 87 9.27 -3.96 3.59
CA LEU A 87 10.15 -4.48 2.54
C LEU A 87 9.43 -5.51 1.67
N ILE A 88 8.68 -6.41 2.29
CA ILE A 88 7.90 -7.45 1.60
C ILE A 88 6.80 -6.80 0.75
N GLY A 89 6.08 -5.80 1.29
CA GLY A 89 5.06 -5.06 0.54
C GLY A 89 5.65 -4.36 -0.69
N HIS A 90 6.84 -3.77 -0.56
CA HIS A 90 7.56 -3.15 -1.68
C HIS A 90 7.99 -4.17 -2.74
N ILE A 91 8.43 -5.36 -2.34
CA ILE A 91 8.77 -6.44 -3.28
C ILE A 91 7.52 -6.89 -4.04
N VAL A 92 6.39 -7.07 -3.35
CA VAL A 92 5.12 -7.46 -3.98
C VAL A 92 4.66 -6.39 -4.97
N MET A 93 4.74 -5.11 -4.62
CA MET A 93 4.45 -3.99 -5.53
C MET A 93 5.39 -3.96 -6.73
N PHE A 94 6.68 -4.19 -6.52
CA PHE A 94 7.66 -4.26 -7.62
C PHE A 94 7.34 -5.42 -8.57
N LEU A 95 7.07 -6.61 -8.04
CA LEU A 95 6.66 -7.76 -8.85
C LEU A 95 5.34 -7.51 -9.60
N ALA A 96 4.38 -6.82 -8.99
CA ALA A 96 3.13 -6.44 -9.64
C ALA A 96 3.33 -5.39 -10.76
N ALA A 97 4.33 -4.52 -10.62
CA ALA A 97 4.66 -3.49 -11.60
C ALA A 97 5.53 -4.02 -12.75
N VAL A 98 6.29 -5.11 -12.56
CA VAL A 98 7.04 -5.76 -13.63
C VAL A 98 6.05 -6.48 -14.56
N PRO A 99 5.90 -6.04 -15.82
CA PRO A 99 5.01 -6.70 -16.77
C PRO A 99 5.73 -7.96 -17.28
N ILE A 100 5.61 -9.07 -16.57
CA ILE A 100 6.17 -10.37 -17.00
C ILE A 100 5.37 -11.03 -18.12
N ILE A 101 4.32 -10.38 -18.65
CA ILE A 101 3.49 -11.00 -19.68
C ILE A 101 3.31 -10.02 -20.83
N ASN A 102 4.09 -10.32 -21.87
CA ASN A 102 3.89 -9.89 -23.24
C ASN A 102 2.59 -10.53 -23.77
N LEU A 103 1.42 -10.16 -23.21
CA LEU A 103 0.15 -10.58 -23.78
C LEU A 103 -0.30 -9.53 -24.77
N SER A 104 -0.19 -9.91 -26.04
CA SER A 104 -0.74 -9.22 -27.19
C SER A 104 -2.13 -8.63 -26.92
N PRO A 105 -2.44 -7.42 -27.41
CA PRO A 105 -3.80 -6.92 -27.42
C PRO A 105 -4.63 -7.84 -28.34
N MET A 106 -5.63 -8.51 -27.76
CA MET A 106 -6.74 -9.12 -28.48
C MET A 106 -8.03 -8.70 -27.80
#